data_AF-A0A0D3KF74-F1
#
_entry.id   AF-A0A0D3KF74-F1
#
_cell.length_a   1.000
_cell.length_b   1.000
_cell.length_c   1.000
_cell.angle_alpha   90.00
_cell.angle_beta   90.00
_cell.angle_gamma   90.00
#
_symmetry.space_group_name_H-M   'P 1'
#
loop_
_entity.id
_entity.type
_entity.pdbx_description
1 polymer ?
#
loop_
_entity_poly.entity_id
_entity_poly.type
_entity_poly.pdbx_seq_one_letter_code
_entity_poly.pdbx_strand_id
1 'polypeptide(L)'
;MNRTLLLTLPCVPPSGPLLLSFHGQGGNASGFSEQHAPLVSTAAARGWVVAFPDGMADGHDSGWNVGTNGDSSTCLPRTNNSYCHASCSTLRRCSRCAWSTCFDDVAFATRLVSSLVAAHGLDASRVFALGESNGGMLVHHLAQASPALLLAAVVVFALPLLGHLVEPELLASPVRRTTYVLQLHDRNDTTIPWQGGRSSDGAPSEIEPRFPGKIAG
;
A
#
# COMPACT_ATOMS: atom_id res chain seq x y z
N MET A 1 8.90 -13.17 -11.37
CA MET A 1 9.99 -12.86 -10.43
C MET A 1 9.56 -13.31 -9.05
N ASN A 2 10.48 -13.89 -8.28
CA ASN A 2 10.18 -14.35 -6.91
C ASN A 2 10.41 -13.20 -5.94
N ARG A 3 9.49 -13.04 -4.98
CA ARG A 3 9.62 -12.15 -3.84
C ARG A 3 9.83 -12.98 -2.59
N THR A 4 10.59 -12.43 -1.66
CA THR A 4 10.72 -12.94 -0.31
C THR A 4 9.57 -12.44 0.56
N LEU A 5 9.25 -13.22 1.59
CA LEU A 5 8.16 -12.97 2.53
C LEU A 5 8.63 -13.44 3.90
N LEU A 6 8.46 -12.61 4.92
CA LEU A 6 8.52 -13.02 6.31
C LEU A 6 7.10 -13.27 6.81
N LEU A 7 6.86 -14.46 7.37
CA LEU A 7 5.56 -14.87 7.89
C LEU A 7 5.68 -15.12 9.39
N THR A 8 4.89 -14.41 10.18
CA THR A 8 4.70 -14.69 11.61
C THR A 8 3.46 -15.55 11.79
N LEU A 9 3.68 -16.77 12.27
CA LEU A 9 2.60 -17.65 12.69
C LEU A 9 2.28 -17.43 14.17
N PRO A 10 1.00 -17.53 14.56
CA PRO A 10 0.60 -17.37 15.96
C PRO A 10 1.14 -18.50 16.84
N CYS A 11 1.34 -18.19 18.12
CA CYS A 11 1.71 -19.18 19.14
C CYS A 11 0.53 -20.02 19.65
N VAL A 12 -0.68 -19.66 19.21
CA VAL A 12 -1.95 -20.35 19.44
C VAL A 12 -2.53 -20.79 18.08
N PRO A 13 -3.50 -21.72 18.02
CA PRO A 13 -4.16 -22.07 16.77
C PRO A 13 -4.67 -20.82 16.02
N PRO A 14 -4.53 -20.74 14.68
CA PRO A 14 -4.98 -19.58 13.91
C PRO A 14 -6.45 -19.26 14.18
N SER A 15 -6.74 -18.00 14.51
CA SER A 15 -8.09 -17.53 14.84
C SER A 15 -8.86 -17.00 13.61
N GLY A 16 -8.23 -17.05 12.43
CA GLY A 16 -8.81 -16.64 11.14
C GLY A 16 -8.20 -15.39 10.48
N PRO A 17 -7.72 -14.35 11.19
CA PRO A 17 -7.22 -13.14 10.53
C PRO A 17 -5.86 -13.26 9.86
N LEU A 18 -5.73 -12.56 8.75
CA LEU A 18 -4.46 -12.26 8.08
C LEU A 18 -4.20 -10.75 8.13
N LEU A 19 -3.01 -10.35 8.59
CA LEU A 19 -2.51 -8.98 8.46
C LEU A 19 -1.37 -8.95 7.44
N LEU A 20 -1.54 -8.19 6.36
CA LEU A 20 -0.47 -7.85 5.43
C LEU A 20 0.21 -6.56 5.90
N SER A 21 1.54 -6.55 5.99
CA SER A 21 2.32 -5.41 6.50
C SER A 21 3.35 -4.97 5.46
N PHE A 22 3.12 -3.82 4.83
CA PHE A 22 3.91 -3.30 3.72
C PHE A 22 4.87 -2.19 4.17
N HIS A 23 6.16 -2.42 3.97
CA HIS A 23 7.22 -1.47 4.29
C HIS A 23 7.23 -0.26 3.35
N GLY A 24 7.86 0.85 3.77
CA GLY A 24 8.10 2.03 2.93
C GLY A 24 9.22 1.83 1.90
N GLN A 25 9.47 2.86 1.07
CA GLN A 25 10.51 2.82 0.04
C GLN A 25 11.90 2.57 0.68
N GLY A 26 12.70 1.68 0.10
CA GLY A 26 14.01 1.26 0.62
C GLY A 26 13.97 0.28 1.80
N GLY A 27 12.78 -0.04 2.30
CA GLY A 27 12.59 -1.03 3.35
C GLY A 27 12.66 -2.48 2.86
N ASN A 28 12.52 -3.41 3.80
CA ASN A 28 12.38 -4.84 3.53
C ASN A 28 11.54 -5.50 4.64
N ALA A 29 11.16 -6.74 4.41
CA ALA A 29 10.33 -7.54 5.30
C ALA A 29 10.90 -7.67 6.72
N SER A 30 12.19 -7.99 6.84
CA SER A 30 12.84 -8.21 8.16
C SER A 30 12.87 -6.93 8.98
N GLY A 31 13.41 -5.85 8.40
CA GLY A 31 13.52 -4.56 9.10
C GLY A 31 12.15 -4.01 9.48
N PHE A 32 11.15 -4.16 8.62
CA PHE A 32 9.80 -3.70 8.92
C PHE A 32 9.12 -4.52 10.03
N SER A 33 9.33 -5.84 10.04
CA SER A 33 8.87 -6.71 11.12
C SER A 33 9.52 -6.36 12.46
N GLU A 34 10.82 -6.02 12.47
CA GLU A 34 11.55 -5.64 13.69
C GLU A 34 11.06 -4.30 14.25
N GLN A 35 10.86 -3.29 13.39
CA GLN A 35 10.28 -1.99 13.77
C GLN A 35 8.89 -2.14 14.39
N HIS A 36 8.15 -3.17 13.97
CA HIS A 36 6.79 -3.47 14.42
C HIS A 36 6.71 -4.67 15.38
N ALA A 37 7.79 -5.01 16.10
CA ALA A 37 7.80 -6.14 17.03
C ALA A 37 6.63 -6.15 18.05
N PRO A 38 6.18 -5.00 18.62
CA PRO A 38 5.00 -4.98 19.49
C PRO A 38 3.70 -5.38 18.78
N LEU A 39 3.53 -5.00 17.51
CA LEU A 39 2.40 -5.43 16.68
C LEU A 39 2.46 -6.93 16.44
N VAL A 40 3.63 -7.45 16.05
CA VAL A 40 3.86 -8.87 15.77
C VAL A 40 3.51 -9.73 17.00
N SER A 41 4.07 -9.37 18.16
CA SER A 41 3.81 -10.09 19.42
C SER A 41 2.33 -10.04 19.82
N THR A 42 1.69 -8.88 19.67
CA THR A 42 0.26 -8.70 19.95
C THR A 42 -0.64 -9.51 19.02
N ALA A 43 -0.31 -9.57 17.72
CA ALA A 43 -1.05 -10.32 16.72
C ALA A 43 -0.89 -11.84 16.96
N ALA A 44 0.34 -12.30 17.19
CA ALA A 44 0.64 -13.71 17.46
C ALA A 44 -0.11 -14.21 18.70
N ALA A 45 -0.17 -13.42 19.78
CA ALA A 45 -0.91 -13.74 21.01
C ALA A 45 -2.44 -13.84 20.79
N ARG A 46 -2.97 -13.29 19.70
CA ARG A 46 -4.39 -13.32 19.35
C ARG A 46 -4.75 -14.37 18.29
N GLY A 47 -3.79 -15.17 17.84
CA GLY A 47 -4.01 -16.17 16.80
C GLY A 47 -3.98 -15.61 15.38
N TRP A 48 -3.46 -14.40 15.17
CA TRP A 48 -3.40 -13.78 13.84
C TRP A 48 -2.14 -14.23 13.10
N VAL A 49 -2.25 -14.42 11.79
CA VAL A 49 -1.10 -14.55 10.90
C VAL A 49 -0.70 -13.17 10.41
N VAL A 50 0.59 -12.85 10.46
CA VAL A 50 1.13 -11.58 9.95
C VAL A 50 2.13 -11.86 8.85
N ALA A 51 1.95 -11.23 7.70
CA ALA A 51 2.76 -11.39 6.51
C ALA A 51 3.45 -10.07 6.16
N PHE A 52 4.78 -10.10 6.10
CA PHE A 52 5.65 -8.99 5.72
C PHE A 52 6.30 -9.33 4.38
N PRO A 53 5.66 -9.01 3.24
CA PRO A 53 6.26 -9.25 1.94
C PRO A 53 7.35 -8.22 1.62
N ASP A 54 8.34 -8.61 0.83
CA ASP A 54 9.29 -7.67 0.24
C ASP A 54 8.72 -6.98 -1.01
N GLY A 55 8.94 -5.67 -1.07
CA GLY A 55 8.83 -4.86 -2.27
C GLY A 55 9.94 -5.21 -3.25
N MET A 56 9.78 -4.81 -4.50
CA MET A 56 10.75 -5.12 -5.54
C MET A 56 11.66 -3.93 -5.80
N ALA A 57 12.96 -4.19 -5.91
CA ALA A 57 13.92 -3.25 -6.45
C ALA A 57 13.84 -3.24 -7.99
N ASP A 58 14.05 -2.07 -8.60
CA ASP A 58 14.08 -1.89 -10.05
C ASP A 58 15.22 -0.96 -10.49
N GLY A 59 16.45 -1.36 -10.14
CA GLY A 59 17.65 -0.53 -10.33
C GLY A 59 17.90 0.49 -9.21
N HIS A 60 16.97 0.60 -8.26
CA HIS A 60 17.06 1.40 -7.03
C HIS A 60 16.46 0.63 -5.85
N ASP A 61 16.30 1.33 -4.73
CA ASP A 61 15.63 0.88 -3.52
C ASP A 61 14.31 0.12 -3.77
N SER A 62 14.07 -0.90 -2.96
CA SER A 62 12.85 -1.72 -2.98
C SER A 62 11.62 -0.88 -2.70
N GLY A 63 10.53 -1.18 -3.40
CA GLY A 63 9.26 -0.52 -3.15
C GLY A 63 8.11 -1.20 -3.87
N TRP A 64 6.98 -0.50 -3.83
CA TRP A 64 5.70 -0.95 -4.34
C TRP A 64 5.24 -0.03 -5.46
N ASN A 65 4.67 -0.61 -6.50
CA ASN A 65 3.84 0.10 -7.45
C ASN A 65 2.58 0.63 -6.74
N VAL A 66 2.40 1.94 -6.79
CA VAL A 66 1.29 2.64 -6.12
C VAL A 66 0.21 3.13 -7.08
N GLY A 67 0.31 2.79 -8.37
CA GLY A 67 -0.68 3.14 -9.39
C GLY A 67 -0.32 4.31 -10.31
N THR A 68 0.89 4.86 -10.26
CA THR A 68 1.32 5.99 -11.12
C THR A 68 1.65 5.62 -12.58
N ASN A 69 1.58 4.34 -12.91
CA ASN A 69 2.34 3.77 -14.02
C ASN A 69 1.64 3.91 -15.37
N GLY A 70 2.21 4.72 -16.25
CA GLY A 70 1.59 5.12 -17.51
C GLY A 70 0.50 6.17 -17.35
N ASP A 71 0.22 6.58 -16.11
CA ASP A 71 -0.77 7.61 -15.80
C ASP A 71 -0.08 8.93 -15.48
N SER A 72 -0.41 9.96 -16.25
CA SER A 72 0.14 11.32 -16.10
C SER A 72 -0.83 12.28 -15.39
N SER A 73 -1.96 11.75 -14.91
CA SER A 73 -2.97 12.47 -14.12
C SER A 73 -2.73 12.36 -12.60
N THR A 74 -1.89 11.41 -12.17
CA THR A 74 -1.62 11.12 -10.76
C THR A 74 -0.64 12.08 -10.07
N CYS A 75 -0.28 13.18 -10.73
CA CYS A 75 0.60 14.23 -10.20
C CYS A 75 0.22 15.59 -10.77
N LEU A 76 0.69 16.68 -10.15
CA LEU A 76 0.37 18.04 -10.54
C LEU A 76 0.79 18.32 -11.99
N PRO A 77 0.10 19.24 -12.69
CA PRO A 77 0.44 19.61 -14.07
C PRO A 77 1.89 20.07 -14.27
N ARG A 78 2.55 20.61 -13.25
CA ARG A 78 3.95 21.07 -13.35
C ARG A 78 4.98 19.97 -13.11
N THR A 79 4.54 18.79 -12.71
CA THR A 79 5.43 17.67 -12.41
C THR A 79 5.93 17.04 -13.70
N ASN A 80 7.25 16.95 -13.78
CA ASN A 80 7.98 16.46 -14.92
C ASN A 80 9.13 15.61 -14.42
N ASN A 81 8.82 14.38 -14.00
CA ASN A 81 9.84 13.40 -13.71
C ASN A 81 10.29 12.73 -15.02
N SER A 82 11.57 12.86 -15.35
CA SER A 82 12.17 12.21 -16.52
C SER A 82 12.58 10.76 -16.24
N TYR A 83 12.56 10.35 -14.97
CA TYR A 83 12.98 9.01 -14.57
C TYR A 83 11.93 7.97 -14.96
N CYS A 84 12.37 6.92 -15.65
CA CYS A 84 11.54 5.75 -15.94
C CYS A 84 12.24 4.47 -15.48
N HIS A 85 11.63 3.83 -14.48
CA HIS A 85 11.97 2.50 -13.96
C HIS A 85 12.06 1.45 -15.08
N ALA A 86 12.99 0.49 -14.99
CA ALA A 86 13.22 -0.48 -16.07
C ALA A 86 12.01 -1.41 -16.30
N SER A 87 11.33 -1.81 -15.23
CA SER A 87 10.03 -2.49 -15.28
C SER A 87 8.98 -1.66 -16.03
N CYS A 88 8.98 -0.34 -15.86
CA CYS A 88 8.05 0.56 -16.53
C CYS A 88 8.38 0.73 -18.01
N SER A 89 9.65 0.90 -18.35
CA SER A 89 10.12 0.98 -19.74
C SER A 89 9.76 -0.28 -20.52
N THR A 90 10.01 -1.45 -19.92
CA THR A 90 9.69 -2.76 -20.51
C THR A 90 8.20 -2.88 -20.82
N LEU A 91 7.34 -2.36 -19.94
CA LEU A 91 5.89 -2.38 -20.09
C LEU A 91 5.33 -1.20 -20.89
N ARG A 92 6.19 -0.27 -21.36
CA ARG A 92 5.80 1.00 -21.99
C ARG A 92 4.84 1.83 -21.14
N ARG A 93 5.09 1.85 -19.82
CA ARG A 93 4.31 2.57 -18.79
C ARG A 93 5.11 3.70 -18.13
N CYS A 94 6.04 4.30 -18.85
CA CYS A 94 6.66 5.54 -18.38
C CYS A 94 5.60 6.64 -18.32
N SER A 95 5.61 7.46 -17.28
CA SER A 95 4.77 8.65 -17.17
C SER A 95 5.58 9.77 -16.50
N ARG A 96 5.16 11.02 -16.69
CA ARG A 96 5.78 12.17 -16.01
C ARG A 96 5.59 12.16 -14.49
N CYS A 97 4.67 11.31 -14.01
CA CYS A 97 4.35 11.08 -12.62
C CYS A 97 5.01 9.82 -12.06
N ALA A 98 5.71 9.03 -12.89
CA ALA A 98 6.26 7.75 -12.47
C ALA A 98 7.38 7.96 -11.44
N TRP A 99 7.27 7.29 -10.30
CA TRP A 99 8.33 7.24 -9.28
C TRP A 99 8.43 5.90 -8.56
N SER A 100 7.37 5.10 -8.60
CA SER A 100 7.39 3.71 -8.19
C SER A 100 7.68 2.76 -9.35
N THR A 101 8.05 1.53 -9.03
CA THR A 101 8.22 0.44 -10.00
C THR A 101 6.90 0.11 -10.73
N CYS A 102 6.99 -0.63 -11.84
CA CYS A 102 5.85 -1.15 -12.61
C CYS A 102 5.57 -2.63 -12.41
N PHE A 103 6.01 -3.21 -11.30
CA PHE A 103 5.57 -4.55 -10.94
C PHE A 103 4.08 -4.56 -10.60
N ASP A 104 3.41 -5.68 -10.88
CA ASP A 104 1.99 -5.84 -10.58
C ASP A 104 1.79 -6.24 -9.11
N ASP A 105 1.82 -5.22 -8.24
CA ASP A 105 1.69 -5.37 -6.79
C ASP A 105 0.27 -5.75 -6.35
N VAL A 106 -0.75 -5.34 -7.12
CA VAL A 106 -2.15 -5.74 -6.88
C VAL A 106 -2.31 -7.24 -7.10
N ALA A 107 -1.82 -7.77 -8.23
CA ALA A 107 -1.89 -9.19 -8.50
C ALA A 107 -0.99 -10.00 -7.54
N PHE A 108 0.15 -9.45 -7.12
CA PHE A 108 0.99 -10.05 -6.08
C PHE A 108 0.24 -10.18 -4.76
N ALA A 109 -0.32 -9.09 -4.21
CA ALA A 109 -1.02 -9.10 -2.93
C ALA A 109 -2.24 -10.03 -2.97
N THR A 110 -3.01 -10.01 -4.06
CA THR A 110 -4.18 -10.89 -4.23
C THR A 110 -3.80 -12.38 -4.23
N ARG A 111 -2.71 -12.74 -4.91
CA ARG A 111 -2.18 -14.12 -4.90
C ARG A 111 -1.61 -14.50 -3.54
N LEU A 112 -0.92 -13.58 -2.87
CA LEU A 112 -0.37 -13.81 -1.54
C LEU A 112 -1.48 -14.12 -0.53
N VAL A 113 -2.55 -13.32 -0.51
CA VAL A 113 -3.74 -13.57 0.34
C VAL A 113 -4.33 -14.95 0.04
N SER A 114 -4.59 -15.24 -1.24
CA SER A 114 -5.19 -16.52 -1.64
C SER A 114 -4.35 -17.71 -1.16
N SER A 115 -3.02 -17.63 -1.33
CA SER A 115 -2.09 -18.67 -0.90
C SER A 115 -2.05 -18.84 0.62
N LEU A 116 -1.97 -17.74 1.39
CA LEU A 116 -1.90 -17.81 2.86
C LEU A 116 -3.23 -18.27 3.47
N VAL A 117 -4.35 -17.82 2.92
CA VAL A 117 -5.70 -18.28 3.31
C VAL A 117 -5.82 -19.78 3.13
N ALA A 118 -5.43 -20.30 1.96
CA ALA A 118 -5.51 -21.74 1.68
C ALA A 118 -4.51 -22.55 2.54
N ALA A 119 -3.28 -22.07 2.68
CA ALA A 119 -2.22 -22.80 3.39
C ALA A 119 -2.45 -22.87 4.91
N HIS A 120 -3.11 -21.87 5.50
CA HIS A 120 -3.29 -21.76 6.94
C HIS A 120 -4.75 -21.82 7.41
N GLY A 121 -5.70 -22.07 6.51
CA GLY A 121 -7.12 -22.15 6.84
C GLY A 121 -7.69 -20.83 7.41
N LEU A 122 -7.23 -19.70 6.88
CA LEU A 122 -7.61 -18.37 7.37
C LEU A 122 -8.99 -17.96 6.83
N ASP A 123 -9.61 -16.99 7.48
CA ASP A 123 -10.88 -16.42 7.06
C ASP A 123 -10.63 -15.34 6.00
N ALA A 124 -10.96 -15.64 4.75
CA ALA A 124 -10.82 -14.72 3.62
C ALA A 124 -11.63 -13.42 3.76
N SER A 125 -12.60 -13.36 4.68
CA SER A 125 -13.34 -12.13 5.00
C SER A 125 -12.65 -11.26 6.05
N ARG A 126 -11.57 -11.75 6.69
CA ARG A 126 -10.82 -11.07 7.75
C ARG A 126 -9.37 -10.82 7.36
N VAL A 127 -9.19 -10.20 6.20
CA VAL A 127 -7.89 -9.75 5.68
C VAL A 127 -7.71 -8.26 5.99
N PHE A 128 -6.60 -7.92 6.63
CA PHE A 128 -6.25 -6.58 7.04
C PHE A 128 -4.95 -6.14 6.38
N ALA A 129 -4.73 -4.83 6.26
CA ALA A 129 -3.46 -4.29 5.81
C ALA A 129 -2.91 -3.21 6.77
N LEU A 130 -1.60 -3.17 6.91
CA LEU A 130 -0.83 -2.05 7.45
C LEU A 130 0.15 -1.62 6.36
N GLY A 131 0.25 -0.31 6.13
CA GLY A 131 1.24 0.24 5.20
C GLY A 131 1.78 1.58 5.67
N GLU A 132 3.08 1.77 5.45
CA GLU A 132 3.81 2.97 5.82
C GLU A 132 4.44 3.62 4.58
N SER A 133 4.32 4.95 4.43
CA SER A 133 4.87 5.70 3.28
C SER A 133 4.47 5.06 1.93
N ASN A 134 5.42 4.68 1.06
CA ASN A 134 5.15 3.95 -0.19
C ASN A 134 4.29 2.67 0.00
N GLY A 135 4.48 1.93 1.10
CA GLY A 135 3.64 0.78 1.45
C GLY A 135 2.20 1.18 1.81
N GLY A 136 2.01 2.33 2.46
CA GLY A 136 0.69 2.90 2.73
C GLY A 136 -0.01 3.39 1.46
N MET A 137 0.75 3.93 0.51
CA MET A 137 0.24 4.30 -0.81
C MET A 137 -0.19 3.06 -1.61
N LEU A 138 0.54 1.95 -1.52
CA LEU A 138 0.10 0.66 -2.06
C LEU A 138 -1.22 0.21 -1.42
N VAL A 139 -1.37 0.34 -0.11
CA VAL A 139 -2.62 -0.05 0.59
C VAL A 139 -3.82 0.74 0.06
N HIS A 140 -3.67 2.04 -0.19
CA HIS A 140 -4.70 2.82 -0.89
C HIS A 140 -4.98 2.27 -2.29
N HIS A 141 -3.93 1.99 -3.07
CA HIS A 141 -4.08 1.42 -4.41
C HIS A 141 -4.77 0.06 -4.41
N LEU A 142 -4.48 -0.82 -3.43
CA LEU A 142 -5.13 -2.12 -3.26
C LEU A 142 -6.62 -1.96 -2.94
N ALA A 143 -6.98 -1.03 -2.06
CA ALA A 143 -8.38 -0.79 -1.71
C ALA A 143 -9.20 -0.32 -2.93
N GLN A 144 -8.59 0.41 -3.86
CA GLN A 144 -9.24 0.86 -5.10
C GLN A 144 -9.27 -0.24 -6.17
N ALA A 145 -8.12 -0.89 -6.42
CA ALA A 145 -7.97 -1.87 -7.50
C ALA A 145 -8.56 -3.24 -7.17
N SER A 146 -8.73 -3.55 -5.88
CA SER A 146 -9.33 -4.80 -5.39
C SER A 146 -10.23 -4.53 -4.17
N PRO A 147 -11.41 -3.89 -4.36
CA PRO A 147 -12.26 -3.41 -3.25
C PRO A 147 -12.77 -4.49 -2.28
N ALA A 148 -12.71 -5.76 -2.67
CA ALA A 148 -13.14 -6.89 -1.83
C ALA A 148 -11.98 -7.58 -1.09
N LEU A 149 -10.73 -7.16 -1.33
CA LEU A 149 -9.53 -7.83 -0.80
C LEU A 149 -9.32 -7.57 0.69
N LEU A 150 -9.57 -6.34 1.14
CA LEU A 150 -9.27 -5.89 2.49
C LEU A 150 -10.56 -5.58 3.24
N LEU A 151 -10.72 -6.12 4.45
CA LEU A 151 -11.77 -5.70 5.37
C LEU A 151 -11.44 -4.32 5.94
N ALA A 152 -10.21 -4.14 6.43
CA ALA A 152 -9.77 -2.87 6.98
C ALA A 152 -8.27 -2.65 6.80
N ALA A 153 -7.84 -1.40 6.87
CA ALA A 153 -6.47 -0.98 6.69
C ALA A 153 -6.05 0.11 7.67
N VAL A 154 -4.79 0.05 8.11
CA VAL A 154 -4.09 1.14 8.80
C VAL A 154 -3.05 1.71 7.85
N VAL A 155 -3.09 3.01 7.63
CA VAL A 155 -2.17 3.72 6.75
C VAL A 155 -1.44 4.78 7.55
N VAL A 156 -0.10 4.77 7.54
CA VAL A 156 0.73 5.70 8.33
C VAL A 156 1.61 6.53 7.40
N PHE A 157 1.61 7.86 7.60
CA PHE A 157 2.36 8.86 6.85
C PHE A 157 2.37 8.61 5.33
N ALA A 158 1.20 8.21 4.82
CA ALA A 158 0.94 8.01 3.41
C ALA A 158 -0.42 8.61 3.04
N LEU A 159 -0.58 8.91 1.76
CA LEU A 159 -1.81 9.42 1.18
C LEU A 159 -2.04 8.78 -0.19
N PRO A 160 -3.29 8.66 -0.64
CA PRO A 160 -3.61 8.26 -2.00
C PRO A 160 -3.14 9.31 -3.02
N LEU A 161 -2.81 8.85 -4.23
CA LEU A 161 -2.39 9.71 -5.34
C LEU A 161 -3.53 10.60 -5.84
N LEU A 162 -3.18 11.68 -6.58
CA LEU A 162 -4.15 12.48 -7.33
C LEU A 162 -5.00 11.58 -8.25
N GLY A 163 -6.33 11.73 -8.20
CA GLY A 163 -7.29 10.93 -8.95
C GLY A 163 -7.67 9.60 -8.31
N HIS A 164 -7.03 9.19 -7.20
CA HIS A 164 -7.24 7.86 -6.61
C HIS A 164 -8.19 7.86 -5.39
N LEU A 165 -8.68 9.01 -4.92
CA LEU A 165 -9.64 9.07 -3.82
C LEU A 165 -11.11 8.93 -4.22
N VAL A 166 -11.44 9.15 -5.50
CA VAL A 166 -12.83 9.17 -5.94
C VAL A 166 -12.93 8.69 -7.38
N GLU A 167 -13.39 7.45 -7.56
CA GLU A 167 -14.10 7.09 -8.79
C GLU A 167 -15.61 7.14 -8.49
N PRO A 168 -16.38 8.04 -9.12
CA PRO A 168 -17.84 8.05 -9.01
C PRO A 168 -18.46 6.67 -9.30
N GLU A 169 -17.78 5.88 -10.13
CA GLU A 169 -18.12 4.51 -10.52
C GLU A 169 -18.02 3.52 -9.35
N LEU A 170 -17.05 3.69 -8.43
CA LEU A 170 -16.93 2.90 -7.20
C LEU A 170 -18.08 3.18 -6.22
N LEU A 171 -18.59 4.42 -6.18
CA LEU A 171 -19.78 4.77 -5.40
C LEU A 171 -21.08 4.22 -6.01
N ALA A 172 -21.08 3.99 -7.33
CA ALA A 172 -22.22 3.47 -8.09
C ALA A 172 -22.28 1.94 -8.12
N SER A 173 -21.22 1.22 -7.74
CA SER A 173 -21.20 -0.25 -7.77
C SER A 173 -22.10 -0.89 -6.70
N PRO A 174 -22.92 -1.89 -7.06
CA PRO A 174 -23.77 -2.62 -6.11
C PRO A 174 -22.98 -3.60 -5.22
N VAL A 175 -21.73 -3.94 -5.57
CA VAL A 175 -20.87 -4.84 -4.79
C VAL A 175 -20.08 -4.01 -3.77
N ARG A 176 -20.70 -3.77 -2.61
CA ARG A 176 -20.12 -2.96 -1.54
C ARG A 176 -19.40 -3.82 -0.52
N ARG A 177 -18.12 -4.12 -0.76
CA ARG A 177 -17.21 -4.29 0.39
C ARG A 177 -16.51 -2.97 0.60
N THR A 178 -16.86 -2.32 1.71
CA THR A 178 -16.20 -1.11 2.17
C THR A 178 -14.95 -1.51 2.94
N THR A 179 -13.78 -1.11 2.45
CA THR A 179 -12.55 -1.18 3.25
C THR A 179 -12.58 -0.07 4.29
N TYR A 180 -12.55 -0.43 5.57
CA TYR A 180 -12.43 0.57 6.65
C TYR A 180 -10.98 1.04 6.75
N VAL A 181 -10.74 2.35 6.66
CA VAL A 181 -9.38 2.91 6.71
C VAL A 181 -9.20 3.76 7.96
N LEU A 182 -8.20 3.43 8.77
CA LEU A 182 -7.64 4.34 9.77
C LEU A 182 -6.35 4.94 9.21
N GLN A 183 -6.30 6.26 9.10
CA GLN A 183 -5.13 6.96 8.60
C GLN A 183 -4.48 7.80 9.70
N LEU A 184 -3.18 7.65 9.86
CA LEU A 184 -2.33 8.38 10.80
C LEU A 184 -1.30 9.17 10.00
N HIS A 185 -1.17 10.47 10.25
CA HIS A 185 -0.29 11.32 9.45
C HIS A 185 0.23 12.49 10.28
N ASP A 186 1.53 12.77 10.22
CA ASP A 186 2.10 13.94 10.90
C ASP A 186 1.77 15.21 10.10
N ARG A 187 1.38 16.27 10.82
CA ARG A 187 1.13 17.59 10.20
C ARG A 187 2.41 18.27 9.74
N ASN A 188 3.56 17.85 10.26
CA ASN A 188 4.88 18.35 9.90
C ASN A 188 5.61 17.47 8.89
N ASP A 189 4.96 16.43 8.35
CA ASP A 189 5.55 15.60 7.29
C ASP A 189 5.80 16.47 6.04
N THR A 190 7.07 16.56 5.63
CA THR A 190 7.47 17.28 4.41
C THR A 190 7.76 16.35 3.24
N THR A 191 7.82 15.04 3.47
CA THR A 191 8.01 14.02 2.42
C THR A 191 6.67 13.67 1.79
N ILE A 192 5.65 13.47 2.61
CA ILE A 192 4.28 13.25 2.16
C ILE A 192 3.44 14.33 2.86
N PRO A 193 3.33 15.54 2.29
CA PRO A 193 2.62 16.62 2.97
C PRO A 193 1.15 16.26 3.18
N TRP A 194 0.67 16.31 4.43
CA TRP A 194 -0.71 15.89 4.76
C TRP A 194 -1.79 16.66 3.99
N GLN A 195 -1.48 17.87 3.52
CA GLN A 195 -2.38 18.71 2.72
C GLN A 195 -2.32 18.41 1.21
N GLY A 196 -1.56 17.39 0.79
CA GLY A 196 -1.20 17.25 -0.60
C GLY A 196 -0.07 18.17 -1.03
N GLY A 197 0.34 18.01 -2.28
CA GLY A 197 1.42 18.79 -2.87
C GLY A 197 2.75 18.03 -2.99
N ARG A 198 3.82 18.79 -3.25
CA ARG A 198 5.12 18.24 -3.65
C ARG A 198 5.93 17.77 -2.45
N SER A 199 6.52 16.58 -2.57
CA SER A 199 7.50 16.08 -1.60
C SER A 199 8.76 16.95 -1.56
N SER A 200 9.29 17.13 -0.35
CA SER A 200 10.58 17.79 -0.09
C SER A 200 11.80 17.02 -0.61
N ASP A 201 11.70 15.68 -0.72
CA ASP A 201 12.78 14.85 -1.28
C ASP A 201 12.79 14.82 -2.82
N GLY A 202 11.84 15.51 -3.45
CA GLY A 202 11.74 15.61 -4.90
C GLY A 202 11.05 14.44 -5.58
N ALA A 203 10.60 13.42 -4.84
CA ALA A 203 9.72 12.39 -5.38
C ALA A 203 8.41 13.04 -5.88
N PRO A 204 7.89 12.65 -7.06
CA PRO A 204 6.60 13.11 -7.55
C PRO A 204 5.44 12.38 -6.83
N SER A 205 5.61 12.05 -5.55
CA SER A 205 4.59 11.57 -4.60
C SER A 205 3.59 12.68 -4.27
N GLU A 206 3.11 13.36 -5.31
CA GLU A 206 2.08 14.38 -5.21
C GLU A 206 0.73 13.69 -5.01
N ILE A 207 0.10 14.06 -3.92
CA ILE A 207 -1.07 13.40 -3.33
C ILE A 207 -2.21 14.39 -3.17
N GLU A 208 -3.46 13.91 -3.08
CA GLU A 208 -4.64 14.77 -3.04
C GLU A 208 -4.72 15.62 -1.76
N PRO A 209 -5.12 16.90 -1.87
CA PRO A 209 -5.63 17.64 -0.73
C PRO A 209 -6.99 17.08 -0.29
N ARG A 210 -6.98 16.33 0.81
CA ARG A 210 -8.13 15.90 1.63
C ARG A 210 -9.18 14.96 0.99
N PHE A 211 -9.65 14.03 1.82
CA PHE A 211 -11.04 13.56 1.78
C PHE A 211 -11.99 14.77 1.93
N PRO A 212 -13.09 14.88 1.17
CA PRO A 212 -14.01 16.05 1.23
C PRO A 212 -14.76 16.26 2.58
N GLY A 213 -14.35 15.60 3.67
CA GLY A 213 -14.87 15.83 5.02
C GLY A 213 -13.97 16.78 5.83
N LYS A 214 -14.51 17.90 6.29
CA LYS A 214 -13.91 18.64 7.41
C LYS A 214 -13.85 17.70 8.61
N ILE A 215 -12.64 17.34 9.06
CA ILE A 215 -12.46 16.85 10.42
C ILE A 215 -12.67 18.08 11.31
N ALA A 216 -13.83 18.16 11.95
CA ALA A 216 -14.10 19.17 12.95
C ALA A 216 -13.07 19.01 14.08
N GLY A 217 -12.35 20.10 14.37
CA GLY A 217 -11.61 20.25 15.62
C GLY A 217 -12.53 20.73 16.73
#